data_AF-A0A0C1VMD4-F1
#
_entry.id   AF-A0A0C1VMD4-F1
#
_cell.length_a   1.000
_cell.length_b   1.000
_cell.length_c   1.000
_cell.angle_alpha   90.00
_cell.angle_beta   90.00
_cell.angle_gamma   90.00
#
_symmetry.space_group_name_H-M   'P 1'
#
loop_
_entity.id
_entity.type
_entity.pdbx_description
1 polymer ?
#
loop_
_entity_poly.entity_id
_entity_poly.type
_entity_poly.pdbx_seq_one_letter_code
_entity_poly.pdbx_strand_id
1 'polypeptide(L)'
;MNTYPQQPLDDLRVDTAWRENYSGASMNQKLHGLLPKGVYSGFAVKPKSGLTVEVSGDDQNIAVLEVGTYSLTARMPSNVTKQVTLTAGKTQYVVLEAQYAMHQASTIGVYVRDTVPSNAIMLAKVTLPAGATSVPADSIELALPSKPVTAADYAELAAYTIDNGRRTLELQEELNQLKKTLGL
;
A
#
# COMPACT_ATOMS: atom_id res chain seq x y z
N MET A 1 -26.83 -1.89 9.45
CA MET A 1 -26.23 -2.64 8.32
C MET A 1 -25.26 -1.68 7.65
N ASN A 2 -23.96 -1.92 7.75
CA ASN A 2 -22.94 -0.98 7.27
C ASN A 2 -22.84 -1.10 5.73
N THR A 3 -23.41 -0.15 5.00
CA THR A 3 -23.53 -0.13 3.53
C THR A 3 -22.35 0.59 2.86
N TYR A 4 -21.13 0.32 3.33
CA TYR A 4 -19.94 0.91 2.71
C TYR A 4 -19.32 -0.07 1.71
N PRO A 5 -19.01 0.37 0.47
CA PRO A 5 -18.35 -0.48 -0.52
C PRO A 5 -16.95 -0.83 -0.01
N GLN A 6 -16.80 -2.06 0.47
CA GLN A 6 -15.50 -2.62 0.83
C GLN A 6 -14.76 -2.96 -0.46
N GLN A 7 -13.48 -2.61 -0.54
CA GLN A 7 -12.64 -3.10 -1.63
C GLN A 7 -12.59 -4.64 -1.55
N PRO A 8 -12.64 -5.35 -2.69
CA PRO A 8 -12.71 -6.79 -2.72
C PRO A 8 -11.53 -7.40 -1.95
N LEU A 9 -11.85 -8.32 -1.01
CA LEU A 9 -10.84 -8.97 -0.19
C LEU A 9 -9.96 -9.94 -1.00
N ASP A 10 -10.44 -10.34 -2.18
CA ASP A 10 -9.82 -11.32 -3.07
C ASP A 10 -9.04 -10.66 -4.23
N ASP A 11 -8.71 -9.36 -4.12
CA ASP A 11 -7.87 -8.66 -5.10
C ASP A 11 -6.92 -7.67 -4.42
N LEU A 12 -6.04 -7.05 -5.22
CA LEU A 12 -5.21 -5.91 -4.83
C LEU A 12 -6.09 -4.76 -4.32
N ARG A 13 -5.82 -4.35 -3.08
CA ARG A 13 -6.58 -3.31 -2.37
C ARG A 13 -5.68 -2.44 -1.52
N VAL A 14 -6.25 -1.36 -1.00
CA VAL A 14 -5.68 -0.52 0.05
C VAL A 14 -6.53 -0.70 1.31
N ASP A 15 -5.91 -1.03 2.44
CA ASP A 15 -6.62 -1.32 3.68
C ASP A 15 -7.24 -0.08 4.33
N THR A 16 -6.88 1.13 3.88
CA THR A 16 -7.59 2.36 4.26
C THR A 16 -8.96 2.37 3.58
N ALA A 17 -9.97 1.93 4.33
CA ALA A 17 -11.31 1.82 3.80
C ALA A 17 -11.91 3.21 3.47
N TRP A 18 -12.70 3.20 2.40
CA TRP A 18 -13.62 4.24 1.99
C TRP A 18 -14.32 4.93 3.19
N ARG A 19 -14.16 6.26 3.32
CA ARG A 19 -14.84 7.12 4.33
C ARG A 19 -14.51 6.83 5.81
N GLU A 20 -13.35 6.26 6.15
CA GLU A 20 -12.85 6.29 7.54
C GLU A 20 -12.39 7.70 7.95
N ASN A 21 -13.35 8.63 8.03
CA ASN A 21 -13.12 10.07 8.09
C ASN A 21 -12.53 10.58 9.42
N TYR A 22 -12.29 9.72 10.43
CA TYR A 22 -11.89 10.20 11.75
C TYR A 22 -10.68 9.44 12.36
N SER A 23 -10.79 8.14 12.63
CA SER A 23 -9.69 7.40 13.28
C SER A 23 -8.64 6.89 12.28
N GLY A 24 -9.06 6.25 11.18
CA GLY A 24 -8.15 5.71 10.16
C GLY A 24 -7.37 6.79 9.41
N ALA A 25 -8.04 7.86 8.97
CA ALA A 25 -7.37 8.96 8.28
C ALA A 25 -6.35 9.70 9.16
N SER A 26 -6.67 9.96 10.43
CA SER A 26 -5.73 10.62 11.35
C SER A 26 -4.57 9.72 11.74
N MET A 27 -4.79 8.40 11.90
CA MET A 27 -3.73 7.43 12.12
C MET A 27 -2.80 7.35 10.90
N ASN A 28 -3.34 7.28 9.68
CA ASN A 28 -2.53 7.24 8.46
C ASN A 28 -1.75 8.53 8.20
N GLN A 29 -2.28 9.68 8.61
CA GLN A 29 -1.53 10.94 8.63
C GLN A 29 -0.40 10.93 9.65
N LYS A 30 -0.61 10.32 10.83
CA LYS A 30 0.42 10.16 11.86
C LYS A 30 1.51 9.16 11.45
N LEU A 31 1.18 8.13 10.67
CA LEU A 31 2.12 7.15 10.15
C LEU A 31 2.93 7.65 8.93
N HIS A 32 2.48 8.73 8.28
CA HIS A 32 3.19 9.35 7.18
C HIS A 32 4.54 9.91 7.65
N GLY A 33 5.63 9.50 7.00
CA GLY A 33 6.99 9.80 7.41
C GLY A 33 7.56 8.91 8.51
N LEU A 34 6.74 8.07 9.16
CA LEU A 34 7.19 7.11 10.19
C LEU A 34 7.48 5.73 9.59
N LEU A 35 6.57 5.22 8.76
CA LEU A 35 6.78 3.97 8.04
C LEU A 35 7.42 4.28 6.69
N PRO A 36 8.62 3.75 6.39
CA PRO A 36 9.24 4.01 5.10
C PRO A 36 8.38 3.44 3.97
N LYS A 37 8.05 4.27 2.99
CA LYS A 37 7.31 3.82 1.80
C LYS A 37 8.06 2.66 1.15
N GLY A 38 7.41 1.54 0.81
CA GLY A 38 8.13 0.40 0.25
C GLY A 38 7.34 -0.91 0.28
N VAL A 39 7.92 -1.96 -0.31
CA VAL A 39 7.40 -3.32 -0.26
C VAL A 39 7.92 -4.00 1.00
N TYR A 40 7.02 -4.53 1.82
CA TYR A 40 7.34 -5.22 3.07
C TYR A 40 7.28 -6.76 2.91
N SER A 41 6.46 -7.24 1.99
CA SER A 41 6.34 -8.67 1.65
C SER A 41 5.79 -8.85 0.23
N GLY A 42 6.26 -9.87 -0.48
CA GLY A 42 5.76 -10.22 -1.82
C GLY A 42 6.07 -9.19 -2.90
N PHE A 43 5.12 -8.97 -3.82
CA PHE A 43 5.23 -8.11 -5.01
C PHE A 43 6.47 -8.40 -5.88
N ALA A 44 6.88 -9.66 -5.94
CA ALA A 44 7.96 -10.10 -6.81
C ALA A 44 7.56 -9.93 -8.28
N VAL A 45 8.44 -9.31 -9.06
CA VAL A 45 8.25 -9.14 -10.51
C VAL A 45 9.02 -10.23 -11.24
N LYS A 46 8.31 -11.02 -12.05
CA LYS A 46 8.87 -12.14 -12.81
C LYS A 46 8.51 -11.99 -14.30
N PRO A 47 9.38 -12.40 -15.23
CA PRO A 47 9.04 -12.39 -16.64
C PRO A 47 7.94 -13.42 -16.92
N LYS A 48 7.04 -13.09 -17.86
CA LYS A 48 6.03 -13.99 -18.42
C LYS A 48 6.29 -14.17 -19.91
N SER A 49 5.31 -14.68 -20.66
CA SER A 49 5.38 -14.78 -22.12
C SER A 49 5.43 -13.42 -22.80
N GLY A 50 6.25 -13.34 -23.84
CA GLY A 50 6.44 -12.12 -24.63
C GLY A 50 7.01 -10.98 -23.79
N LEU A 51 6.60 -9.75 -24.11
CA LEU A 51 6.99 -8.54 -23.38
C LEU A 51 6.18 -8.30 -22.10
N THR A 52 5.69 -9.36 -21.47
CA THR A 52 4.84 -9.24 -20.26
C THR A 52 5.64 -9.61 -19.03
N VAL A 53 5.40 -8.89 -17.95
CA VAL A 53 5.84 -9.27 -16.60
C VAL A 53 4.64 -9.52 -15.72
N GLU A 54 4.87 -10.37 -14.74
CA GLU A 54 3.91 -10.78 -13.75
C GLU A 54 4.36 -10.29 -12.36
N VAL A 55 3.42 -9.81 -11.58
CA VAL A 55 3.61 -9.38 -10.19
C VAL A 55 2.80 -10.32 -9.30
N SER A 56 3.50 -11.02 -8.41
CA SER A 56 2.94 -12.02 -7.51
C SER A 56 3.79 -12.16 -6.23
N GLY A 57 3.37 -13.00 -5.29
CA GLY A 57 4.15 -13.33 -4.11
C GLY A 57 3.72 -14.68 -3.54
N ASP A 58 4.64 -15.33 -2.84
CA ASP A 58 4.41 -16.67 -2.30
C ASP A 58 3.42 -16.63 -1.11
N ASP A 59 3.45 -15.51 -0.37
CA ASP A 59 2.56 -15.20 0.76
C ASP A 59 1.74 -13.92 0.48
N GLN A 60 1.13 -13.35 1.52
CA GLN A 60 0.48 -12.05 1.45
C GLN A 60 1.46 -10.98 0.97
N ASN A 61 1.05 -10.25 -0.07
CA ASN A 61 1.81 -9.15 -0.62
C ASN A 61 1.41 -7.87 0.13
N ILE A 62 2.38 -7.19 0.72
CA ILE A 62 2.16 -6.01 1.57
C ILE A 62 3.13 -4.91 1.16
N ALA A 63 2.60 -3.72 0.91
CA ALA A 63 3.40 -2.53 0.65
C ALA A 63 2.78 -1.30 1.32
N VAL A 64 3.60 -0.30 1.65
CA VAL A 64 3.17 0.97 2.24
C VAL A 64 3.49 2.10 1.26
N LEU A 65 2.47 2.79 0.76
CA LEU A 65 2.58 3.93 -0.15
C LEU A 65 2.31 5.23 0.60
N GLU A 66 2.93 6.32 0.17
CA GLU A 66 2.59 7.66 0.64
C GLU A 66 1.90 8.44 -0.48
N VAL A 67 0.70 8.97 -0.20
CA VAL A 67 -0.08 9.80 -1.14
C VAL A 67 -0.47 11.10 -0.44
N GLY A 68 0.12 12.21 -0.86
CA GLY A 68 -0.06 13.49 -0.18
C GLY A 68 0.54 13.45 1.23
N THR A 69 -0.31 13.51 2.25
CA THR A 69 0.08 13.41 3.67
C THR A 69 -0.41 12.11 4.33
N TYR A 70 -0.77 11.10 3.54
CA TYR A 70 -1.35 9.86 4.02
C TYR A 70 -0.45 8.67 3.73
N SER A 71 -0.25 7.80 4.73
CA SER A 71 0.35 6.49 4.56
C SER A 71 -0.75 5.44 4.30
N LEU A 72 -0.63 4.69 3.20
CA LEU A 72 -1.61 3.72 2.71
C LEU A 72 -0.99 2.33 2.64
N THR A 73 -1.62 1.36 3.29
CA THR A 73 -1.21 -0.05 3.21
C THR A 73 -1.90 -0.72 2.03
N ALA A 74 -1.12 -1.14 1.04
CA ALA A 74 -1.56 -1.99 -0.06
C ALA A 74 -1.43 -3.45 0.31
N ARG A 75 -2.46 -4.24 -0.02
CA ARG A 75 -2.49 -5.68 0.21
C ARG A 75 -2.97 -6.42 -1.03
N MET A 76 -2.28 -7.49 -1.40
CA MET A 76 -2.72 -8.41 -2.46
C MET A 76 -2.60 -9.86 -1.96
N PRO A 77 -3.69 -10.65 -2.01
CA PRO A 77 -3.65 -12.07 -1.64
C PRO A 77 -2.62 -12.88 -2.45
N SER A 78 -2.08 -13.96 -1.88
CA SER A 78 -1.05 -14.79 -2.55
C SER A 78 -1.55 -15.50 -3.82
N ASN A 79 -2.85 -15.76 -3.92
CA ASN A 79 -3.48 -16.37 -5.10
C ASN A 79 -3.80 -15.35 -6.22
N VAL A 80 -3.50 -14.07 -6.01
CA VAL A 80 -3.78 -13.00 -6.96
C VAL A 80 -2.50 -12.60 -7.67
N THR A 81 -2.64 -12.45 -8.98
CA THR A 81 -1.52 -12.15 -9.87
C THR A 81 -1.89 -10.99 -10.78
N LYS A 82 -1.01 -9.99 -10.89
CA LYS A 82 -1.18 -8.86 -11.83
C LYS A 82 -0.17 -8.98 -12.96
N GLN A 83 -0.59 -8.64 -14.18
CA GLN A 83 0.26 -8.69 -15.36
C GLN A 83 0.29 -7.33 -16.03
N VAL A 84 1.46 -6.94 -16.49
CA VAL A 84 1.64 -5.69 -17.23
C VAL A 84 2.57 -5.90 -18.42
N THR A 85 2.26 -5.22 -19.52
CA THR A 85 3.01 -5.34 -20.78
C THR A 85 4.00 -4.19 -20.90
N LEU A 86 5.24 -4.56 -21.21
CA LEU A 86 6.35 -3.66 -21.50
C LEU A 86 6.46 -3.39 -23.01
N THR A 87 7.25 -2.39 -23.34
CA THR A 87 7.56 -1.95 -24.70
C THR A 87 9.04 -2.11 -24.95
N ALA A 88 9.41 -2.75 -26.06
CA ALA A 88 10.80 -2.89 -26.47
C ALA A 88 11.46 -1.53 -26.75
N GLY A 89 12.78 -1.46 -26.59
CA GLY A 89 13.59 -0.29 -26.96
C GLY A 89 13.63 0.83 -25.93
N LYS A 90 13.17 0.61 -24.69
CA LYS A 90 13.26 1.60 -23.61
C LYS A 90 13.42 0.99 -22.23
N THR A 91 13.86 1.83 -21.29
CA THR A 91 13.79 1.58 -19.86
C THR A 91 12.41 1.97 -19.34
N GLN A 92 11.78 1.08 -18.58
CA GLN A 92 10.46 1.30 -18.00
C GLN A 92 10.45 0.81 -16.56
N TYR A 93 9.49 1.30 -15.78
CA TYR A 93 9.33 0.99 -14.37
C TYR A 93 7.98 0.33 -14.16
N VAL A 94 7.99 -0.85 -13.55
CA VAL A 94 6.80 -1.50 -13.01
C VAL A 94 6.57 -0.89 -11.64
N VAL A 95 5.44 -0.23 -11.44
CA VAL A 95 5.14 0.53 -10.22
C VAL A 95 3.83 0.06 -9.61
N LEU A 96 3.76 0.09 -8.29
CA LEU A 96 2.52 0.04 -7.53
C LEU A 96 2.09 1.48 -7.26
N GLU A 97 0.97 1.90 -7.83
CA GLU A 97 0.47 3.27 -7.76
C GLU A 97 -0.89 3.29 -7.06
N ALA A 98 -1.06 4.19 -6.10
CA ALA A 98 -2.35 4.43 -5.46
C ALA A 98 -2.80 5.88 -5.67
N GLN A 99 -4.12 6.06 -5.72
CA GLN A 99 -4.75 7.38 -5.67
C GLN A 99 -5.65 7.43 -4.44
N TYR A 100 -5.56 8.52 -3.71
CA TYR A 100 -6.37 8.79 -2.54
C TYR A 100 -6.70 10.27 -2.47
N ALA A 101 -7.97 10.57 -2.25
CA ALA A 101 -8.43 11.88 -1.88
C ALA A 101 -9.57 11.75 -0.88
N MET A 102 -9.64 12.69 0.06
CA MET A 102 -10.71 12.74 1.04
C MET A 102 -12.07 12.79 0.32
N HIS A 103 -13.00 11.96 0.74
CA HIS A 103 -14.32 11.76 0.12
C HIS A 103 -14.35 11.09 -1.27
N GLN A 104 -13.22 10.60 -1.79
CA GLN A 104 -13.17 9.86 -3.05
C GLN A 104 -12.79 8.39 -2.88
N ALA A 105 -12.93 7.63 -3.96
CA ALA A 105 -12.54 6.23 -4.01
C ALA A 105 -11.03 6.13 -4.03
N SER A 106 -10.47 5.45 -3.02
CA SER A 106 -9.10 4.98 -3.09
C SER A 106 -9.00 4.00 -4.25
N THR A 107 -8.02 4.19 -5.13
CA THR A 107 -7.69 3.24 -6.19
C THR A 107 -6.25 2.79 -6.04
N ILE A 108 -5.97 1.56 -6.45
CA ILE A 108 -4.61 1.03 -6.49
C ILE A 108 -4.46 0.10 -7.68
N GLY A 109 -3.29 0.12 -8.30
CA GLY A 109 -2.98 -0.73 -9.43
C GLY A 109 -1.49 -0.89 -9.67
N VAL A 110 -1.16 -1.92 -10.45
CA VAL A 110 0.18 -2.12 -10.99
C VAL A 110 0.21 -1.55 -12.39
N TYR A 111 1.17 -0.65 -12.66
CA TYR A 111 1.29 0.03 -13.94
C TYR A 111 2.73 0.01 -14.44
N VAL A 112 2.87 0.26 -15.74
CA VAL A 112 4.16 0.52 -16.38
C VAL A 112 4.27 2.01 -16.63
N ARG A 113 5.34 2.62 -16.14
CA ARG A 113 5.62 4.04 -16.30
C ARG A 113 7.02 4.24 -16.84
N ASP A 114 7.24 5.33 -17.57
CA ASP A 114 8.59 5.71 -18.04
C ASP A 114 9.39 6.43 -16.93
N THR A 115 8.72 6.86 -15.86
CA THR A 115 9.31 7.45 -14.64
C THR A 115 8.49 7.03 -13.42
N VAL A 116 9.10 6.92 -12.23
CA VAL A 116 8.39 6.55 -10.98
C VAL A 116 7.63 7.77 -10.41
N PRO A 117 6.28 7.76 -10.35
CA PRO A 117 5.51 8.83 -9.72
C PRO A 117 5.76 8.94 -8.20
N SER A 118 5.49 10.11 -7.61
CA SER A 118 5.66 10.32 -6.16
C SER A 118 4.69 9.51 -5.30
N ASN A 119 3.48 9.27 -5.81
CA ASN A 119 2.41 8.46 -5.20
C ASN A 119 2.54 6.96 -5.54
N ALA A 120 3.72 6.52 -5.96
CA ALA A 120 3.98 5.16 -6.37
C ALA A 120 5.26 4.61 -5.73
N ILE A 121 5.33 3.28 -5.67
CA ILE A 121 6.52 2.51 -5.32
C ILE A 121 7.02 1.83 -6.59
N MET A 122 8.31 1.95 -6.89
CA MET A 122 8.96 1.11 -7.89
C MET A 122 8.95 -0.33 -7.38
N LEU A 123 8.44 -1.27 -8.17
CA LEU A 123 8.57 -2.71 -7.90
C LEU A 123 9.76 -3.29 -8.68
N ALA A 124 9.90 -2.88 -9.94
CA ALA A 124 11.04 -3.22 -10.77
C ALA A 124 11.33 -2.13 -11.79
N LYS A 125 12.60 -2.04 -12.18
CA LYS A 125 13.06 -1.33 -13.36
C LYS A 125 13.45 -2.38 -14.40
N VAL A 126 12.96 -2.21 -15.63
CA VAL A 126 13.22 -3.13 -16.73
C VAL A 126 13.78 -2.36 -17.91
N THR A 127 14.92 -2.80 -18.43
CA THR A 127 15.54 -2.19 -19.61
C THR A 127 15.54 -3.17 -20.76
N LEU A 128 14.80 -2.85 -21.82
CA LEU A 128 14.67 -3.72 -22.99
C LEU A 128 15.34 -3.11 -24.22
N PRO A 129 16.15 -3.88 -24.96
CA PRO A 129 16.71 -3.42 -26.23
C PRO A 129 15.63 -3.27 -27.31
N ALA A 130 15.94 -2.51 -28.36
CA ALA A 130 15.06 -2.39 -29.51
C ALA A 130 14.88 -3.75 -30.19
N GLY A 131 13.65 -4.10 -30.56
CA GLY A 131 13.33 -5.39 -31.17
C GLY A 131 13.24 -6.58 -30.20
N ALA A 132 13.31 -6.35 -28.89
CA ALA A 132 13.04 -7.41 -27.91
C ALA A 132 11.63 -8.00 -28.12
N THR A 133 11.53 -9.33 -28.06
CA THR A 133 10.26 -10.07 -28.18
C THR A 133 9.86 -10.76 -26.88
N SER A 134 10.78 -10.86 -25.92
CA SER A 134 10.58 -11.40 -24.58
C SER A 134 11.25 -10.53 -23.52
N VAL A 135 10.85 -10.70 -22.25
CA VAL A 135 11.52 -10.08 -21.10
C VAL A 135 12.55 -11.06 -20.51
N PRO A 136 13.86 -10.80 -20.63
CA PRO A 136 14.88 -11.60 -19.97
C PRO A 136 14.84 -11.39 -18.45
N ALA A 137 15.01 -12.45 -17.65
CA ALA A 137 14.96 -12.35 -16.19
C ALA A 137 16.04 -11.43 -15.61
N ASP A 138 17.21 -11.41 -16.25
CA ASP A 138 18.38 -10.56 -15.95
C ASP A 138 18.15 -9.08 -16.30
N SER A 139 17.14 -8.76 -17.13
CA SER A 139 16.78 -7.37 -17.44
C SER A 139 15.92 -6.69 -16.36
N ILE A 140 15.48 -7.46 -15.35
CA ILE A 140 14.60 -7.00 -14.27
C ILE A 140 15.44 -6.66 -13.04
N GLU A 141 15.54 -5.38 -12.74
CA GLU A 141 16.16 -4.86 -11.52
C GLU A 141 15.05 -4.61 -10.48
N LEU A 142 14.94 -5.50 -9.48
CA LEU A 142 13.93 -5.40 -8.43
C LEU A 142 14.23 -4.24 -7.48
N ALA A 143 13.19 -3.50 -7.13
CA ALA A 143 13.22 -2.50 -6.08
C ALA A 143 12.94 -3.19 -4.74
N LEU A 144 13.99 -3.62 -4.06
CA LEU A 144 13.89 -4.19 -2.70
C LEU A 144 13.57 -3.10 -1.66
N PRO A 145 13.08 -3.46 -0.45
CA PRO A 145 12.41 -2.54 0.48
C PRO A 145 13.19 -1.25 0.75
N SER A 146 12.48 -0.13 0.82
CA SER A 146 13.01 1.08 1.41
C SER A 146 13.08 0.91 2.93
N LYS A 147 14.31 0.87 3.44
CA LYS A 147 14.74 0.99 4.83
C LYS A 147 14.27 -0.12 5.81
N PRO A 148 15.18 -0.74 6.59
CA PRO A 148 14.79 -1.53 7.74
C PRO A 148 14.11 -0.63 8.78
N VAL A 149 12.99 -1.11 9.35
CA VAL A 149 12.32 -0.48 10.49
C VAL A 149 13.32 -0.40 11.64
N THR A 150 13.57 0.81 12.13
CA THR A 150 14.51 1.04 13.22
C THR A 150 13.81 0.91 14.57
N ALA A 151 14.56 0.67 15.65
CA ALA A 151 14.01 0.62 17.00
C ALA A 151 13.29 1.93 17.41
N ALA A 152 13.67 3.06 16.81
CA ALA A 152 13.00 4.34 17.01
C ALA A 152 11.58 4.34 16.41
N ASP A 153 11.40 3.75 15.22
CA ASP A 153 10.09 3.65 14.57
C ASP A 153 9.12 2.77 15.38
N TYR A 154 9.63 1.70 16.02
CA TYR A 154 8.86 0.88 16.96
C TYR A 154 8.46 1.64 18.22
N ALA A 155 9.35 2.47 18.77
CA ALA A 155 9.06 3.26 19.96
C ALA A 155 7.96 4.30 19.69
N GLU A 156 7.95 4.90 18.50
CA GLU A 156 6.93 5.86 18.10
C GLU A 156 5.58 5.17 17.82
N LEU A 157 5.57 4.01 17.16
CA LEU A 157 4.35 3.20 17.00
C LEU A 157 3.75 2.77 18.35
N ALA A 158 4.61 2.38 19.30
CA ALA A 158 4.19 2.02 20.65
C ALA A 158 3.57 3.23 21.39
N ALA A 159 4.17 4.42 21.27
CA ALA A 159 3.63 5.65 21.83
C ALA A 159 2.24 5.99 21.26
N TYR A 160 2.07 5.86 19.94
CA TYR A 160 0.77 6.09 19.29
C TYR A 160 -0.31 5.07 19.72
N THR A 161 0.07 3.80 19.89
CA THR A 161 -0.86 2.76 20.33
C THR A 161 -1.32 3.00 21.76
N ILE A 162 -0.41 3.45 22.64
CA ILE A 162 -0.72 3.81 24.03
C ILE A 162 -1.63 5.04 24.08
N ASP A 163 -1.36 6.08 23.28
CA ASP A 163 -2.16 7.31 23.24
C ASP A 163 -3.60 7.04 22.73
N ASN A 164 -3.74 6.23 21.68
CA ASN A 164 -5.06 5.82 21.19
C ASN A 164 -5.81 4.94 22.19
N GLY A 165 -5.11 4.01 22.86
CA GLY A 165 -5.69 3.20 23.94
C GLY A 165 -6.22 4.06 25.08
N ARG A 166 -5.45 5.08 25.49
CA ARG A 166 -5.85 6.04 26.52
C ARG A 166 -7.09 6.84 26.13
N ARG A 167 -7.14 7.41 24.92
CA ARG A 167 -8.32 8.14 24.42
C ARG A 167 -9.57 7.27 24.33
N THR A 168 -9.41 6.00 24.00
CA THR A 168 -10.54 5.07 23.90
C THR A 168 -11.12 4.77 25.29
N LEU A 169 -10.25 4.65 26.30
CA LEU A 169 -10.66 4.50 27.70
C LEU A 169 -11.35 5.76 28.22
N GLU A 170 -10.80 6.96 27.96
CA GLU A 170 -11.41 8.23 28.35
C GLU A 170 -12.80 8.40 27.74
N LEU A 171 -12.97 8.06 26.44
CA LEU A 171 -14.28 8.07 25.78
C LEU A 171 -15.25 7.05 26.39
N GLN A 172 -14.79 5.85 26.74
CA GLN A 172 -15.63 4.84 27.41
C GLN A 172 -16.06 5.28 28.80
N GLU A 173 -15.19 5.94 29.55
CA GLU A 173 -15.51 6.50 30.86
C GLU A 173 -16.56 7.61 30.74
N GLU A 174 -16.40 8.53 29.79
CA GLU A 174 -17.41 9.57 29.51
C GLU A 174 -18.77 8.95 29.10
N LEU A 175 -18.76 7.92 28.25
CA LEU A 175 -19.97 7.23 27.81
C LEU A 175 -20.66 6.50 28.97
N ASN A 176 -19.89 5.89 29.87
CA ASN A 176 -20.42 5.24 31.08
C ASN A 176 -20.97 6.27 32.08
N GLN A 177 -20.33 7.42 32.23
CA GLN A 177 -20.85 8.52 33.05
C GLN A 177 -22.16 9.07 32.49
N LEU A 178 -22.24 9.26 31.16
CA LEU A 178 -23.45 9.69 30.45
C LEU A 178 -24.60 8.68 30.60
N LYS A 179 -24.34 7.38 30.43
CA LYS A 179 -25.36 6.32 30.67
C LYS A 179 -25.87 6.36 32.10
N LYS A 180 -24.97 6.51 33.07
CA LYS A 180 -25.30 6.63 34.49
C LYS A 180 -26.11 7.90 34.81
N THR A 181 -25.88 9.00 34.11
CA THR A 181 -26.66 10.24 34.26
C THR A 181 -28.02 10.17 33.57
N LEU A 182 -28.13 9.42 32.48
CA LEU A 182 -29.36 9.24 31.70
C LEU A 182 -30.23 8.06 32.17
N GLY A 183 -29.75 7.27 33.14
CA GLY A 183 -30.50 6.14 33.73
C GLY A 183 -30.71 4.95 32.78
N LEU A 184 -29.80 4.78 31.82
CA LEU A 184 -29.77 3.67 30.84
C LEU A 184 -28.81 2.55 31.25
#